data_AF-A0A1Z9HNK7-F1
#
_entry.id   AF-A0A1Z9HNK7-F1
#
_cell.length_a   1.000
_cell.length_b   1.000
_cell.length_c   1.000
_cell.angle_alpha   90.00
_cell.angle_beta   90.00
_cell.angle_gamma   90.00
#
_symmetry.space_group_name_H-M   'P 1'
#
loop_
_entity.id
_entity.type
_entity.pdbx_description
1 polymer ?
#
loop_
_entity_poly.entity_id
_entity_poly.type
_entity_poly.pdbx_seq_one_letter_code
_entity_poly.pdbx_strand_id
1 'polypeptide(L)'
;MWINYIILLMSELLNKAKFKARRGLNELDKIFVPFVERHFKNLSEQEISELFRLFEIDDVILADIIIYRKTEYPEELKGIFIKLFEFYSEI
;
A
#
# COMPACT_ATOMS: atom_id res chain seq x y z
N MET A 1 8.57 -26.47 11.41
CA MET A 1 9.57 -25.39 11.46
C MET A 1 9.37 -24.33 10.38
N TRP A 2 9.25 -24.71 9.09
CA TRP A 2 9.13 -23.74 7.98
C TRP A 2 7.88 -22.82 8.03
N ILE A 3 6.73 -23.36 8.43
CA ILE A 3 5.48 -22.60 8.57
C ILE A 3 5.62 -21.44 9.56
N ASN A 4 6.28 -21.66 10.71
CA ASN A 4 6.49 -20.62 11.71
C ASN A 4 7.39 -19.49 11.19
N TYR A 5 8.36 -19.80 10.34
CA TYR A 5 9.23 -18.81 9.71
C TYR A 5 8.45 -17.93 8.72
N ILE A 6 7.60 -18.53 7.88
CA ILE A 6 6.74 -17.77 6.95
C ILE A 6 5.79 -16.85 7.72
N ILE A 7 5.15 -17.35 8.78
CA ILE A 7 4.25 -16.54 9.62
C ILE A 7 5.01 -15.36 10.24
N LEU A 8 6.22 -15.59 10.75
CA LEU A 8 7.05 -14.54 11.31
C LEU A 8 7.41 -13.48 10.25
N LEU A 9 7.90 -13.91 9.08
CA LEU A 9 8.27 -13.01 7.98
C LEU A 9 7.07 -12.17 7.51
N MET A 10 5.90 -12.78 7.35
CA MET A 10 4.67 -12.06 6.99
C MET A 10 4.26 -11.04 8.04
N SER A 11 4.42 -11.37 9.33
CA SER A 11 4.17 -10.44 10.43
C SER A 11 5.13 -9.26 10.40
N GLU A 12 6.43 -9.50 10.17
CA GLU A 12 7.44 -8.44 10.05
C GLU A 12 7.16 -7.52 8.86
N LEU A 13 6.83 -8.08 7.70
CA LEU A 13 6.45 -7.29 6.52
C LEU A 13 5.19 -6.46 6.77
N LEU A 14 4.16 -7.02 7.41
CA LEU A 14 2.96 -6.28 7.77
C LEU A 14 3.28 -5.12 8.72
N ASN A 15 4.09 -5.35 9.75
CA ASN A 15 4.49 -4.29 10.69
C ASN A 15 5.27 -3.18 9.98
N LYS A 16 6.17 -3.54 9.05
CA LYS A 16 6.90 -2.58 8.23
C LYS A 16 5.96 -1.79 7.32
N ALA A 17 4.98 -2.45 6.69
CA ALA A 17 3.98 -1.81 5.86
C ALA A 17 3.11 -0.84 6.68
N LYS A 18 2.64 -1.24 7.88
CA LYS A 18 1.90 -0.35 8.79
C LYS A 18 2.72 0.87 9.19
N PHE A 19 4.02 0.70 9.43
CA PHE A 19 4.91 1.81 9.75
C PHE A 19 5.00 2.80 8.59
N LYS A 20 5.25 2.29 7.37
CA LYS A 20 5.39 3.08 6.13
C LYS A 20 4.08 3.66 5.59
N ALA A 21 2.94 3.08 5.97
CA ALA A 21 1.62 3.58 5.62
C ALA A 21 1.26 4.91 6.30
N ARG A 22 1.95 5.27 7.39
CA ARG A 22 1.83 6.58 8.02
C ARG A 22 2.66 7.60 7.25
N ARG A 23 2.01 8.68 6.84
CA ARG A 23 2.45 9.72 5.92
C ARG A 23 2.39 11.09 6.58
N GLY A 24 2.98 12.09 5.93
CA GLY A 24 2.90 13.48 6.36
C GLY A 24 1.54 14.13 6.09
N LEU A 25 0.75 13.58 5.16
CA LEU A 25 -0.59 14.05 4.84
C LEU A 25 -1.67 13.16 5.49
N ASN A 26 -2.51 13.77 6.32
CA ASN A 26 -3.58 13.09 7.06
C ASN A 26 -4.59 12.38 6.13
N GLU A 27 -4.84 12.93 4.94
CA GLU A 27 -5.71 12.31 3.93
C GLU A 27 -5.13 11.00 3.42
N LEU A 28 -3.80 10.92 3.22
CA LEU A 28 -3.14 9.70 2.80
C LEU A 28 -3.15 8.65 3.92
N ASP A 29 -3.01 9.05 5.18
CA ASP A 29 -3.13 8.15 6.33
C ASP A 29 -4.49 7.46 6.38
N LYS A 30 -5.56 8.22 6.13
CA LYS A 30 -6.94 7.70 6.08
C LYS A 30 -7.16 6.66 4.98
N ILE A 31 -6.25 6.57 4.00
CA ILE A 31 -6.32 5.61 2.90
C ILE A 31 -5.33 4.47 3.15
N PHE A 32 -4.03 4.76 3.31
CA PHE A 32 -2.99 3.74 3.39
C PHE A 32 -3.06 2.89 4.65
N VAL A 33 -3.33 3.49 5.82
CA VAL A 33 -3.39 2.74 7.07
C VAL A 33 -4.50 1.68 7.00
N PRO A 34 -5.77 2.01 6.72
CA PRO A 34 -6.81 0.98 6.64
C PRO A 34 -6.63 0.05 5.45
N PHE A 35 -6.06 0.50 4.33
CA PHE A 35 -5.72 -0.37 3.21
C PHE A 35 -4.74 -1.48 3.64
N VAL A 36 -3.63 -1.12 4.30
CA VAL A 36 -2.65 -2.10 4.79
C VAL A 36 -3.28 -3.02 5.83
N GLU A 37 -4.08 -2.49 6.75
CA GLU A 37 -4.68 -3.31 7.81
C GLU A 37 -5.67 -4.34 7.29
N ARG A 38 -6.41 -4.02 6.22
CA ARG A 38 -7.48 -4.87 5.69
C ARG A 38 -7.05 -5.75 4.52
N HIS A 39 -6.14 -5.26 3.66
CA HIS A 39 -5.83 -5.91 2.38
C HIS A 39 -4.42 -6.49 2.29
N PHE A 40 -3.46 -6.08 3.12
CA PHE A 40 -2.06 -6.50 2.97
C PHE A 40 -1.86 -8.02 2.91
N LYS A 41 -2.58 -8.78 3.74
CA LYS A 41 -2.47 -10.25 3.80
C LYS A 41 -2.99 -10.95 2.53
N ASN A 42 -3.77 -10.25 1.71
CA ASN A 42 -4.36 -10.78 0.49
C ASN A 42 -3.59 -10.34 -0.76
N LEU A 43 -2.54 -9.51 -0.59
CA LEU A 43 -1.67 -9.11 -1.69
C LEU A 43 -0.75 -10.27 -2.07
N SER A 44 -0.52 -10.43 -3.37
CA SER A 44 0.54 -11.26 -3.92
C SER A 44 1.93 -10.71 -3.56
N GLU A 45 2.96 -11.54 -3.67
CA GLU A 45 4.35 -11.12 -3.44
C GLU A 45 4.76 -9.93 -4.34
N GLN A 46 4.26 -9.92 -5.59
CA GLN A 46 4.49 -8.83 -6.52
C GLN A 46 3.82 -7.54 -6.04
N GLU A 47 2.54 -7.58 -5.65
CA GLU A 47 1.82 -6.40 -5.14
C GLU A 47 2.41 -5.89 -3.82
N ILE A 48 2.94 -6.76 -2.96
CA ILE A 48 3.69 -6.35 -1.77
C ILE A 48 4.96 -5.59 -2.18
N SER A 49 5.69 -6.07 -3.19
CA SER A 49 6.86 -5.37 -3.73
C SER A 49 6.48 -3.99 -4.29
N GLU A 50 5.41 -3.93 -5.07
CA GLU A 50 4.86 -2.68 -5.63
C GLU A 50 4.44 -1.72 -4.52
N LEU A 51 3.77 -2.19 -3.47
CA LEU A 51 3.37 -1.39 -2.32
C LEU A 51 4.58 -0.76 -1.62
N PHE A 52 5.66 -1.52 -1.42
CA PHE A 52 6.88 -0.96 -0.82
C PHE A 52 7.56 0.06 -1.73
N ARG A 53 7.51 -0.09 -3.06
CA ARG A 53 8.00 0.93 -4.00
C ARG A 53 7.12 2.17 -3.98
N LEU A 54 5.80 2.00 -3.91
CA LEU A 54 4.84 3.09 -3.75
C LEU A 54 5.10 3.88 -2.46
N PHE A 55 5.53 3.21 -1.38
CA PHE A 55 5.92 3.89 -0.14
C PHE A 55 7.11 4.83 -0.25
N GLU A 56 7.91 4.74 -1.31
CA GLU A 56 9.03 5.65 -1.56
C GLU A 56 8.65 6.86 -2.43
N ILE A 57 7.39 6.94 -2.90
CA ILE A 57 6.87 8.10 -3.62
C ILE A 57 6.49 9.21 -2.62
N ASP A 58 6.84 10.44 -2.97
CA ASP A 58 6.49 11.64 -2.19
C ASP A 58 4.98 11.81 -2.03
N ASP A 59 4.59 12.28 -0.84
CA ASP A 59 3.19 12.46 -0.48
C ASP A 59 2.44 13.41 -1.42
N VAL A 60 3.11 14.44 -1.95
CA VAL A 60 2.52 15.38 -2.93
C VAL A 60 2.10 14.65 -4.21
N ILE A 61 2.98 13.78 -4.74
CA ILE A 61 2.72 13.02 -5.96
C ILE A 61 1.63 11.98 -5.70
N LEU A 62 1.65 11.33 -4.54
CA LEU A 62 0.63 10.36 -4.16
C LEU A 62 -0.74 11.02 -3.97
N ALA A 63 -0.81 12.21 -3.39
CA ALA A 63 -2.06 12.97 -3.28
C ALA A 63 -2.63 13.30 -4.66
N ASP A 64 -1.79 13.75 -5.59
CA ASP A 64 -2.15 14.00 -6.99
C ASP A 64 -2.77 12.77 -7.68
N ILE A 65 -2.15 11.59 -7.51
CA ILE A 65 -2.64 10.35 -8.13
C ILE A 65 -3.91 9.83 -7.43
N ILE A 66 -3.89 9.76 -6.10
CA ILE A 66 -4.90 9.03 -5.32
C ILE A 66 -6.11 9.91 -5.03
N ILE A 67 -5.89 11.09 -4.48
CA ILE A 67 -6.94 11.98 -3.99
C ILE A 67 -7.52 12.77 -5.16
N TYR A 68 -6.65 13.36 -5.99
CA TYR A 68 -7.06 14.16 -7.14
C TYR A 68 -7.26 13.34 -8.42
N ARG A 69 -7.12 12.01 -8.34
CA ARG A 69 -7.39 11.04 -9.42
C ARG A 69 -6.65 11.35 -10.73
N LYS A 70 -5.38 11.80 -10.65
CA LYS A 70 -4.54 11.83 -11.86
C LYS A 70 -4.41 10.42 -12.42
N THR A 71 -4.62 10.30 -13.72
CA THR A 71 -4.63 9.03 -14.45
C THR A 71 -3.22 8.51 -14.77
N GLU A 72 -2.19 9.29 -14.48
CA GLU A 72 -0.80 8.92 -14.75
C GLU A 72 -0.12 8.47 -13.46
N TYR A 73 0.28 7.21 -13.44
CA TYR A 73 1.11 6.62 -12.40
C TYR A 73 2.05 5.59 -13.05
N PRO A 74 3.16 5.23 -12.39
CA PRO A 74 4.13 4.29 -12.96
C PRO A 74 3.46 2.95 -13.28
N GLU A 75 3.58 2.47 -14.53
CA GLU A 75 2.92 1.25 -15.01
C GLU A 75 3.37 0.02 -14.22
N GLU A 76 4.61 0.02 -13.72
CA GLU A 76 5.16 -1.03 -12.87
C GLU A 76 4.50 -1.10 -11.48
N LEU A 77 3.70 -0.11 -11.08
CA LEU A 77 2.94 -0.08 -9.82
C LEU A 77 1.42 -0.25 -10.06
N LYS A 78 1.02 -0.60 -11.29
CA LYS A 78 -0.38 -0.63 -11.67
C LYS A 78 -1.21 -1.60 -10.83
N GLY A 79 -0.65 -2.76 -10.45
CA GLY A 79 -1.36 -3.74 -9.63
C GLY A 79 -1.79 -3.12 -8.30
N ILE A 80 -0.85 -2.52 -7.58
CA ILE A 80 -1.15 -1.90 -6.29
C ILE A 80 -2.05 -0.65 -6.42
N PHE A 81 -1.88 0.17 -7.45
CA PHE A 81 -2.76 1.32 -7.68
C PHE A 81 -4.21 0.90 -7.94
N ILE A 82 -4.43 -0.14 -8.75
CA ILE A 82 -5.78 -0.70 -8.97
C ILE A 82 -6.41 -1.13 -7.64
N LYS A 83 -5.69 -1.89 -6.81
CA LYS A 83 -6.18 -2.34 -5.50
C LYS A 83 -6.52 -1.18 -4.57
N LEU A 84 -5.71 -0.13 -4.60
CA LEU A 84 -5.91 1.05 -3.77
C LEU A 84 -7.10 1.88 -4.25
N PHE A 85 -7.32 2.00 -5.56
CA PHE A 85 -8.49 2.68 -6.11
C PHE A 85 -9.80 1.91 -5.89
N GLU A 86 -9.76 0.58 -6.01
CA GLU A 86 -10.86 -0.31 -5.63
C GLU A 86 -11.24 -0.05 -4.17
N PHE A 87 -10.27 -0.13 -3.25
CA PHE A 87 -10.46 0.13 -1.83
C PHE A 87 -10.99 1.55 -1.55
N TYR A 88 -10.39 2.57 -2.18
CA TYR A 88 -10.79 3.97 -1.98
C TYR A 88 -12.21 4.26 -2.47
N SER A 89 -12.73 3.48 -3.43
CA SER A 89 -14.10 3.64 -3.94
C SER A 89 -15.16 3.02 -3.02
N GLU A 90 -14.75 2.19 -2.04
CA GLU A 90 -15.64 1.53 -1.08
C GLU A 90 -15.84 2.32 0.23
N ILE A 91 -15.07 3.41 0.43
CA ILE A 91 -15.09 4.26 1.63
C ILE A 91 -15.58 5.68 1.33
#